data_AF-A0A8H5Y0P8-F1
#
_entry.id   AF-A0A8H5Y0P8-F1
#
_cell.length_a   1.000
_cell.length_b   1.000
_cell.length_c   1.000
_cell.angle_alpha   90.00
_cell.angle_beta   90.00
_cell.angle_gamma   90.00
#
_symmetry.space_group_name_H-M   'P 1'
#
loop_
_entity.id
_entity.type
_entity.pdbx_description
1 polymer ?
#
loop_
_entity_poly.entity_id
_entity_poly.type
_entity_poly.pdbx_seq_one_letter_code
_entity_poly.pdbx_strand_id
1 'polypeptide(L)'
;MTTEEPTSSVAVSATTSAAAAAVECSTNADCDGAAPFCDVGTCVATDPNAECSTNADCNALHGGDAPFCSAAGNCVGCRGDGDCYGETPYCDNDFCTDYVGLGGRRL
;
A
#
# COMPACT_ATOMS: atom_id res chain seq x y z
N MET A 1 -7.64 -32.54 52.66
CA MET A 1 -8.89 -32.78 51.90
C MET A 1 -9.43 -31.40 51.55
N THR A 2 -9.44 -30.91 50.32
CA THR A 2 -9.09 -31.47 49.01
C THR A 2 -8.81 -30.25 48.13
N THR A 3 -7.84 -30.36 47.23
CA THR A 3 -7.75 -29.67 45.93
C THR A 3 -9.16 -29.62 45.31
N GLU A 4 -9.58 -28.55 44.64
CA GLU A 4 -9.71 -28.57 43.18
C GLU A 4 -9.94 -27.12 42.73
N GLU A 5 -9.00 -26.56 41.99
CA GLU A 5 -9.38 -25.77 40.83
C GLU A 5 -9.82 -26.76 39.75
N PRO A 6 -10.93 -26.49 39.05
CA PRO A 6 -10.85 -26.67 37.62
C PRO A 6 -11.12 -25.34 36.91
N THR A 7 -10.05 -24.81 36.33
CA THR A 7 -10.09 -24.19 35.00
C THR A 7 -10.99 -25.04 34.10
N SER A 8 -12.22 -24.56 33.85
CA SER A 8 -13.09 -25.12 32.83
C SER A 8 -13.98 -24.06 32.22
N SER A 9 -13.45 -23.47 31.15
CA SER A 9 -14.08 -23.62 29.84
C SER A 9 -15.57 -23.30 29.78
N VAL A 10 -15.92 -22.02 29.83
CA VAL A 10 -17.05 -21.55 29.04
C VAL A 10 -16.48 -20.96 27.76
N ALA A 11 -16.30 -21.83 26.77
CA ALA A 11 -16.27 -21.42 25.38
C ALA A 11 -17.61 -20.75 25.09
N VAL A 12 -17.65 -19.42 25.04
CA VAL A 12 -18.68 -18.75 24.23
C VAL A 12 -18.17 -18.77 22.80
N SER A 13 -18.37 -19.92 22.17
CA SER A 13 -18.40 -20.04 20.71
C SER A 13 -19.55 -19.18 20.21
N ALA A 14 -19.30 -17.89 19.98
CA ALA A 14 -20.23 -17.00 19.28
C ALA A 14 -20.08 -17.22 17.77
N THR A 15 -20.39 -18.43 17.32
CA THR A 15 -20.75 -18.66 15.92
C THR A 15 -22.24 -18.40 15.79
N THR A 16 -22.64 -17.22 15.28
CA THR A 16 -23.83 -17.01 14.40
C THR A 16 -24.04 -15.53 14.08
N SER A 17 -23.54 -15.13 12.92
CA SER A 17 -24.31 -14.43 11.87
C SER A 17 -24.89 -13.04 12.19
N ALA A 18 -24.03 -12.05 12.18
CA ALA A 18 -24.25 -10.82 11.43
C ALA A 18 -22.88 -10.33 10.95
N ALA A 19 -22.79 -9.88 9.70
CA ALA A 19 -21.64 -9.14 9.20
C ALA A 19 -21.53 -7.79 9.93
N ALA A 20 -21.22 -7.82 11.23
CA ALA A 20 -20.51 -6.74 11.88
C ALA A 20 -19.05 -7.11 11.66
N ALA A 21 -18.41 -6.50 10.67
CA ALA A 21 -16.96 -6.57 10.55
C ALA A 21 -16.39 -6.28 11.94
N ALA A 22 -15.79 -7.30 12.58
CA ALA A 22 -15.03 -7.06 13.78
C ALA A 22 -13.90 -6.14 13.32
N VAL A 23 -14.05 -4.85 13.67
CA VAL A 23 -13.04 -3.84 13.40
C VAL A 23 -11.89 -4.18 14.34
N GLU A 24 -10.88 -4.85 13.79
CA GLU A 24 -9.62 -5.15 14.47
C GLU A 24 -8.79 -3.87 14.65
N CYS A 25 -8.98 -2.87 13.78
CA CYS A 25 -8.27 -1.60 13.81
C CYS A 25 -9.13 -0.43 13.32
N SER A 26 -9.00 0.74 13.94
CA SER A 26 -9.62 1.98 13.44
C SER A 26 -8.60 2.87 12.73
N THR A 27 -7.33 2.71 13.09
CA THR A 27 -6.17 3.45 12.59
C THR A 27 -4.95 2.54 12.56
N ASN A 28 -3.90 2.94 11.86
CA ASN A 28 -2.62 2.22 11.84
C ASN A 28 -1.98 2.05 13.23
N ALA A 29 -2.36 2.88 14.22
CA ALA A 29 -1.85 2.78 15.58
C ALA A 29 -2.43 1.58 16.36
N ASP A 30 -3.56 1.03 15.90
CA ASP A 30 -4.17 -0.19 16.47
C ASP A 30 -3.44 -1.47 16.00
N CYS A 31 -2.55 -1.33 15.03
CA CYS A 31 -1.87 -2.41 14.33
C CYS A 31 -0.38 -2.47 14.75
N ASP A 32 0.12 -3.67 15.07
CA ASP A 32 1.50 -3.88 15.55
C ASP A 32 2.21 -5.04 14.82
N GLY A 33 3.54 -5.07 14.92
CA GLY A 33 4.36 -6.18 14.44
C GLY A 33 4.39 -6.31 12.92
N ALA A 34 3.99 -7.49 12.42
CA ALA A 34 4.08 -7.83 11.00
C ALA A 34 2.96 -7.22 10.14
N ALA A 35 1.96 -6.60 10.75
CA ALA A 35 0.81 -6.00 10.07
C ALA A 35 0.54 -4.59 10.60
N PRO A 36 1.34 -3.57 10.21
CA PRO A 36 1.26 -2.23 10.80
C PRO A 36 0.20 -1.32 10.14
N PHE A 37 -0.51 -1.78 9.11
CA PHE A 37 -1.46 -0.94 8.39
C PHE A 37 -2.90 -1.33 8.65
N CYS A 38 -3.77 -0.36 8.89
CA CYS A 38 -5.19 -0.65 9.06
C CYS A 38 -5.94 -0.45 7.74
N ASP A 39 -6.50 -1.52 7.19
CA ASP A 39 -7.33 -1.51 5.98
C ASP A 39 -8.75 -1.98 6.28
N VAL A 40 -9.73 -1.10 6.10
CA VAL A 40 -11.18 -1.39 6.26
C VAL A 40 -11.48 -2.22 7.53
N GLY A 41 -10.85 -1.87 8.65
CA GLY A 41 -11.05 -2.57 9.92
C GLY A 41 -10.18 -3.80 10.15
N THR A 42 -9.18 -4.08 9.30
CA THR A 42 -8.27 -5.22 9.42
C THR A 42 -6.82 -4.79 9.35
N CYS A 43 -5.97 -5.26 10.28
CA CYS A 43 -4.54 -5.02 10.19
C CYS A 43 -3.90 -5.86 9.07
N VAL A 44 -3.21 -5.20 8.15
CA VAL A 44 -2.54 -5.79 6.99
C VAL A 44 -1.04 -5.45 7.00
N ALA A 45 -0.24 -6.36 6.44
CA ALA A 45 1.21 -6.25 6.34
C ALA A 45 1.68 -5.23 5.29
N THR A 46 0.85 -5.04 4.27
CA THR A 46 1.11 -4.16 3.14
C THR A 46 0.32 -2.89 3.29
N ASP A 47 0.94 -1.75 3.01
CA ASP A 47 0.22 -0.48 3.00
C ASP A 47 -0.93 -0.57 1.97
N PRO A 48 -2.19 -0.38 2.38
CA PRO A 48 -3.32 -0.50 1.47
C PRO A 48 -3.42 0.63 0.44
N ASN A 49 -2.67 1.72 0.64
CA ASN A 49 -2.55 2.83 -0.30
C ASN A 49 -1.35 2.65 -1.25
N ALA A 50 -0.51 1.63 -1.03
CA ALA A 50 0.56 1.29 -1.95
C ALA A 50 -0.03 0.63 -3.19
N GLU A 51 0.06 1.34 -4.31
CA GLU A 51 -0.27 0.85 -5.64
C GLU A 51 0.76 -0.18 -6.15
N CYS A 52 1.97 -0.18 -5.60
CA CYS A 52 3.07 -1.04 -6.02
C CYS A 52 3.99 -1.48 -4.88
N SER A 53 4.59 -2.66 -5.03
CA SER A 53 5.73 -3.10 -4.22
C SER A 53 7.04 -3.10 -5.03
N THR A 54 6.94 -3.20 -6.35
CA THR A 54 8.06 -3.24 -7.27
C THR A 54 7.76 -2.47 -8.57
N ASN A 55 8.81 -2.17 -9.33
CA ASN A 55 8.69 -1.59 -10.68
C ASN A 55 7.82 -2.44 -11.61
N ALA A 56 7.80 -3.77 -11.41
CA ALA A 56 7.04 -4.67 -12.27
C ALA A 56 5.53 -4.49 -12.08
N ASP A 57 5.09 -4.22 -10.85
CA ASP A 57 3.67 -3.93 -10.55
C ASP A 57 3.22 -2.68 -11.32
N CYS A 58 4.00 -1.61 -11.23
CA CYS A 58 3.73 -0.37 -11.94
C CYS A 58 3.72 -0.52 -13.46
N ASN A 59 4.66 -1.28 -14.01
CA ASN A 59 4.68 -1.58 -15.44
C ASN A 59 3.46 -2.41 -15.87
N ALA A 60 2.99 -3.33 -15.03
CA ALA A 60 1.77 -4.10 -15.29
C ALA A 60 0.49 -3.25 -15.21
N LEU A 61 0.44 -2.26 -14.31
CA LEU A 61 -0.69 -1.36 -14.12
C LEU A 61 -0.78 -0.27 -15.19
N HIS A 62 0.34 0.38 -15.51
CA HIS A 62 0.39 1.58 -16.35
C HIS A 62 1.03 1.38 -17.71
N GLY A 63 1.48 0.16 -18.06
CA GLY A 63 1.94 -0.17 -19.40
C GLY A 63 3.18 0.60 -19.90
N GLY A 64 3.90 1.28 -19.00
CA GLY A 64 5.12 2.03 -19.31
C GLY A 64 5.05 3.54 -19.05
N ASP A 65 3.87 4.13 -18.84
CA ASP A 65 3.71 5.57 -18.53
C ASP A 65 4.26 5.93 -17.13
N ALA A 66 4.07 5.04 -16.16
CA ALA A 66 4.58 5.16 -14.80
C ALA A 66 5.22 3.84 -14.39
N PRO A 67 6.42 3.51 -14.90
CA PRO A 67 7.00 2.19 -14.68
C PRO A 67 7.64 2.08 -13.30
N PHE A 68 7.95 3.19 -12.63
CA PHE A 68 8.73 3.17 -11.40
C PHE A 68 7.86 3.09 -10.15
N CYS A 69 8.21 2.22 -9.22
CA CYS A 69 7.56 2.18 -7.91
C CYS A 69 8.31 3.07 -6.90
N SER A 70 7.66 4.08 -6.34
CA SER A 70 8.28 4.94 -5.33
C SER A 70 8.45 4.21 -4.00
N ALA A 71 9.29 4.75 -3.11
CA ALA A 71 9.45 4.18 -1.76
C ALA A 71 8.17 4.27 -0.92
N ALA A 72 7.23 5.15 -1.29
CA ALA A 72 5.91 5.26 -0.69
C ALA A 72 4.90 4.25 -1.29
N GLY A 73 5.31 3.42 -2.25
CA GLY A 73 4.43 2.46 -2.91
C GLY A 73 3.55 3.07 -3.99
N ASN A 74 3.88 4.25 -4.52
CA ASN A 74 3.12 4.89 -5.61
C ASN A 74 3.84 4.71 -6.95
N CYS A 75 3.10 4.46 -8.02
CA CYS A 75 3.68 4.42 -9.36
C CYS A 75 4.00 5.83 -9.85
N VAL A 76 5.21 6.02 -10.38
CA VAL A 76 5.77 7.29 -10.83
C VAL A 76 6.40 7.14 -12.21
N GLY A 77 6.40 8.23 -12.98
CA GLY A 77 7.00 8.30 -14.32
C GLY A 77 8.51 8.38 -14.28
N CYS A 78 9.08 8.95 -13.22
CA CYS A 78 10.52 9.05 -13.03
C CYS A 78 10.91 9.17 -11.55
N ARG A 79 12.15 8.79 -11.21
CA ARG A 79 12.78 9.07 -9.90
C ARG A 79 13.89 10.11 -10.02
N GLY A 80 14.39 10.33 -11.24
CA GLY A 80 15.32 11.38 -11.59
C GLY A 80 15.40 11.57 -13.10
N ASP A 81 16.18 12.55 -13.53
CA ASP A 81 16.24 12.99 -14.93
C ASP A 81 16.67 11.88 -15.90
N GLY A 82 17.52 10.95 -15.44
CA GLY A 82 18.02 9.83 -16.24
C GLY A 82 17.01 8.72 -16.53
N ASP A 83 15.86 8.74 -15.84
CA ASP A 83 14.75 7.81 -16.11
C ASP A 83 13.90 8.25 -17.30
N CYS A 84 14.03 9.51 -17.71
CA CYS A 84 13.26 10.12 -18.76
C CYS A 84 13.95 10.02 -20.12
N TYR A 85 13.17 9.75 -21.16
CA TYR A 85 13.66 9.61 -22.53
C TYR A 85 13.35 10.89 -23.33
N GLY A 86 14.36 11.47 -23.99
CA GLY A 86 14.20 12.72 -24.76
C GLY A 86 15.55 13.40 -25.04
N GLU A 87 15.53 14.54 -25.75
CA GLU A 87 16.75 15.33 -26.02
C GLU A 87 17.19 16.17 -24.80
N THR A 88 16.24 16.71 -24.03
CA THR A 88 16.51 17.44 -22.77
C THR A 88 15.46 17.15 -21.67
N PRO A 89 15.24 15.88 -21.32
CA PRO A 89 14.21 15.55 -20.35
C PRO A 89 14.70 15.77 -18.91
N TYR A 90 13.78 16.13 -18.03
CA TYR A 90 14.01 16.19 -16.59
C TYR A 90 12.79 15.64 -15.84
N CYS A 91 13.04 15.19 -14.62
CA CYS A 91 11.99 14.66 -13.76
C CYS A 91 11.41 15.79 -12.91
N ASP A 92 10.14 16.11 -13.11
CA ASP A 92 9.40 17.11 -12.33
C ASP A 92 8.25 16.45 -11.59
N ASN A 93 8.26 16.52 -10.26
CA ASN A 93 7.18 15.98 -9.41
C ASN A 93 6.70 14.60 -9.87
N ASP A 94 7.65 13.68 -10.09
CA ASP A 94 7.39 12.29 -10.50
C ASP A 94 6.93 12.10 -11.96
N PHE A 95 6.96 13.16 -12.78
CA PHE A 95 6.63 13.14 -14.21
C PHE A 95 7.80 13.56 -15.09
N CYS A 96 8.04 12.80 -16.17
CA CYS A 96 9.00 13.19 -17.18
C CYS A 96 8.48 14.38 -17.99
N THR A 97 9.27 15.45 -18.01
CA THR A 97 9.01 16.68 -18.77
C THR A 97 10.19 16.99 -19.66
N ASP A 98 9.97 17.59 -20.83
CA ASP A 98 11.04 18.06 -21.73
C ASP A 98 11.01 19.60 -21.88
N TYR A 99 12.19 20.20 -22.00
CA TYR A 99 12.35 21.66 -22.17
C TYR A 99 12.04 22.16 -23.59
N VAL A 100 11.95 21.28 -24.60
CA VAL A 100 11.74 21.65 -26.01
C VAL A 100 10.26 21.82 -26.33
N GLY A 101 9.67 22.88 -25.76
CA GLY A 101 8.62 23.63 -26.44
C GLY A 101 7.25 23.67 -25.77
N LEU A 102 6.98 24.76 -25.04
CA LEU A 102 5.72 25.52 -25.09
C LEU A 102 4.40 24.70 -25.15
N GLY A 103 4.23 23.69 -24.30
CA GLY A 103 2.97 22.94 -24.20
C GLY A 103 3.15 21.59 -23.55
N GLY A 104 3.07 21.54 -22.21
CA GLY A 104 3.27 20.35 -21.38
C GLY A 104 2.41 19.15 -21.80
N ARG A 105 2.97 18.32 -22.68
CA ARG A 105 2.47 16.97 -22.92
C ARG A 105 3.38 16.03 -22.17
N ARG A 106 2.76 15.28 -21.25
CA ARG A 106 3.35 14.09 -20.64
C ARG A 106 3.93 13.24 -21.77
N LEU A 107 5.21 12.89 -21.65
CA LEU A 107 5.89 11.97 -22.56
C LEU A 107 5.25 10.59 -22.48
#